data_AF-A0AAN8U6Q8-F1
#
_entry.id   AF-A0AAN8U6Q8-F1
#
_cell.length_a   1.000
_cell.length_b   1.000
_cell.length_c   1.000
_cell.angle_alpha   90.00
_cell.angle_beta   90.00
_cell.angle_gamma   90.00
#
_symmetry.space_group_name_H-M   'P 1'
#
loop_
_entity.id
_entity.type
_entity.pdbx_description
1 polymer ?
#
loop_
_entity_poly.entity_id
_entity_poly.type
_entity_poly.pdbx_seq_one_letter_code
_entity_poly.pdbx_strand_id
1 'polypeptide(L)'
;MIFIRHHLDEGLKMEYLTVKDPLVLWNNLKDRYDHLKFVVLPHARYDWIHLRLQDIKSISEYNSSMIKMISQLKLCGENITNRDMLVKTFSTFPTSSMLLQQQYREMGFKKYSKLILHLFVVEQHNDLLMKNNESRPTGCVPFAKVNTKNFNQSKRGKDRGPSYGCGCGQGRNSNHGDRLALNNNLHHQQCK
;
A
#
# COMPACT_ATOMS: atom_id res chain seq x y z
N MET A 1 34.04 22.03 -33.89
CA MET A 1 33.85 20.64 -34.37
C MET A 1 34.05 19.61 -33.26
N ILE A 2 35.13 19.72 -32.47
CA ILE A 2 35.53 18.72 -31.46
C ILE A 2 34.45 18.50 -30.39
N PHE A 3 33.79 19.57 -29.95
CA PHE A 3 32.84 19.52 -28.84
C PHE A 3 31.63 18.62 -29.10
N ILE A 4 30.96 18.76 -30.26
CA ILE A 4 29.79 17.93 -30.61
C ILE A 4 30.22 16.46 -30.72
N ARG A 5 31.30 16.18 -31.45
CA ARG A 5 31.79 14.81 -31.69
C ARG A 5 32.23 14.08 -30.43
N HIS A 6 32.79 14.81 -29.46
CA HIS A 6 33.25 14.23 -28.22
C HIS A 6 32.10 13.59 -27.42
N HIS A 7 30.91 14.18 -27.49
CA HIS A 7 29.73 13.73 -26.76
C HIS A 7 28.81 12.79 -27.56
N LEU A 8 29.16 12.46 -28.80
CA LEU A 8 28.41 11.47 -29.56
C LEU A 8 28.69 10.07 -29.01
N ASP A 9 27.68 9.21 -29.10
CA ASP A 9 27.90 7.77 -28.95
C ASP A 9 28.83 7.26 -30.07
N GLU A 10 29.57 6.18 -29.80
CA GLU A 10 30.58 5.65 -30.70
C GLU A 10 30.00 5.28 -32.08
N GLY A 11 28.76 4.76 -32.13
CA GLY A 11 28.08 4.47 -33.39
C GLY A 11 27.85 5.72 -34.25
N LEU A 12 27.46 6.83 -33.62
CA LEU A 12 27.26 8.11 -34.30
C LEU A 12 28.58 8.75 -34.74
N LYS A 13 29.65 8.60 -33.96
CA LYS A 13 30.98 9.09 -34.36
C LYS A 13 31.45 8.41 -35.64
N MET A 14 31.28 7.09 -35.71
CA MET A 14 31.65 6.30 -36.88
C MET A 14 30.81 6.69 -38.09
N GLU A 15 29.49 6.79 -37.95
CA GLU A 15 28.63 7.12 -39.08
C GLU A 15 28.91 8.50 -39.67
N TYR A 16 29.18 9.48 -38.81
CA TYR A 16 29.45 10.85 -39.25
C TYR A 16 30.95 11.16 -39.38
N LEU A 17 31.84 10.17 -39.45
CA LEU A 17 33.29 10.39 -39.40
C LEU A 17 33.81 11.34 -40.51
N THR A 18 33.16 11.35 -41.67
CA THR A 18 33.56 12.12 -42.86
C THR A 18 33.04 13.56 -42.89
N VAL A 19 32.02 13.89 -42.07
CA VAL A 19 31.37 15.22 -42.11
C VAL A 19 32.23 16.28 -41.43
N LYS A 20 33.00 17.07 -42.17
CA LYS A 20 33.95 18.04 -41.56
C LYS A 20 33.30 19.30 -41.02
N ASP A 21 32.18 19.73 -41.60
CA ASP A 21 31.48 20.97 -41.22
C ASP A 21 30.58 20.74 -39.98
N PRO A 22 30.81 21.45 -38.86
CA PRO A 22 29.97 21.35 -37.66
C PRO A 22 28.49 21.66 -37.89
N LEU A 23 28.18 22.61 -38.78
CA LEU A 23 26.81 23.01 -39.05
C LEU A 23 26.06 21.90 -39.78
N VAL A 24 26.71 21.28 -40.77
CA VAL A 24 26.17 20.12 -41.50
C VAL A 24 25.98 18.94 -40.55
N LEU A 25 26.96 18.65 -39.68
CA LEU A 25 26.83 17.59 -38.67
C LEU A 25 25.64 17.84 -37.74
N TRP A 26 25.50 19.07 -37.25
CA TRP A 26 24.38 19.45 -36.39
C TRP A 26 23.03 19.28 -37.09
N ASN A 27 22.89 19.77 -38.32
CA ASN A 27 21.66 19.64 -39.09
C ASN A 27 21.31 18.17 -39.37
N ASN A 28 22.29 17.34 -39.74
CA ASN A 28 22.06 15.91 -39.95
C ASN A 28 21.61 15.18 -38.68
N LEU A 29 22.23 15.48 -37.55
CA LEU A 29 21.84 14.93 -36.25
C LEU A 29 20.42 15.39 -35.88
N LYS A 30 20.15 16.67 -36.07
CA LYS A 30 18.83 17.26 -35.80
C LYS A 30 17.75 16.57 -36.63
N ASP A 31 17.93 16.45 -37.94
CA ASP A 31 16.96 15.79 -38.83
C ASP A 31 16.69 14.35 -38.39
N ARG A 32 17.75 13.58 -38.06
CA ARG A 32 17.61 12.22 -37.54
C ARG A 32 16.76 12.16 -36.28
N TYR A 33 17.07 12.99 -35.29
CA TYR A 33 16.35 12.97 -34.02
C TYR A 33 14.94 13.54 -34.14
N ASP A 34 14.71 14.49 -35.04
CA ASP A 34 13.38 14.98 -35.35
C ASP A 34 12.54 13.87 -36.00
N HIS A 35 13.09 13.09 -36.94
CA HIS A 35 12.44 11.86 -37.43
C HIS A 35 12.15 10.84 -36.33
N LEU A 36 13.10 10.63 -35.41
CA LEU A 36 12.89 9.72 -34.28
C LEU A 36 11.72 10.16 -33.40
N LYS A 37 11.55 11.46 -33.14
CA LYS A 37 10.41 11.99 -32.36
C LYS A 37 9.07 11.62 -32.99
N PHE A 38 8.95 11.62 -34.32
CA PHE A 38 7.70 11.24 -34.99
C PHE A 38 7.31 9.78 -34.74
N VAL A 39 8.28 8.88 -34.59
CA VAL A 39 8.03 7.46 -34.31
C VAL A 39 7.81 7.22 -32.81
N VAL A 40 8.58 7.90 -31.96
CA VAL A 40 8.52 7.74 -30.50
C VAL A 40 7.26 8.35 -29.90
N LEU A 41 6.81 9.50 -30.40
CA LEU A 41 5.69 10.24 -29.80
C LEU A 41 4.37 9.43 -29.77
N PRO A 42 3.91 8.79 -30.86
CA PRO A 42 2.70 7.96 -30.82
C PRO A 42 2.79 6.82 -29.81
N HIS A 43 3.96 6.16 -29.71
CA HIS A 43 4.19 5.08 -28.75
C HIS A 43 4.16 5.60 -27.31
N ALA A 44 4.87 6.70 -27.03
CA ALA A 44 4.91 7.29 -25.70
C ALA A 44 3.52 7.78 -25.24
N ARG A 45 2.69 8.30 -26.16
CA ARG A 45 1.29 8.66 -25.87
C ARG A 45 0.43 7.43 -25.60
N TYR A 46 0.60 6.37 -26.39
CA TYR A 46 -0.09 5.11 -26.17
C TYR A 46 0.26 4.55 -24.80
N ASP A 47 1.54 4.42 -24.48
CA ASP A 47 2.01 3.96 -23.18
C ASP A 47 1.44 4.86 -22.06
N TRP A 48 1.37 6.18 -22.28
CA TRP A 48 0.86 7.12 -21.28
C TRP A 48 -0.60 6.90 -20.98
N ILE A 49 -1.42 6.63 -21.98
CA ILE A 49 -2.83 6.33 -21.79
C ILE A 49 -2.99 5.00 -21.02
N HIS A 50 -2.22 3.98 -21.38
CA HIS A 50 -2.37 2.63 -20.85
C HIS A 50 -1.60 2.35 -19.56
N LEU A 51 -0.71 3.26 -19.11
CA LEU A 51 -0.04 3.10 -17.84
C LEU A 51 -1.05 3.15 -16.69
N ARG A 52 -1.16 2.06 -15.93
CA ARG A 52 -2.03 1.95 -14.76
C ARG A 52 -1.28 1.38 -13.55
N LEU A 53 -1.44 2.02 -12.39
CA LEU A 53 -0.86 1.55 -11.13
C LEU A 53 -1.34 0.14 -10.78
N GLN A 54 -2.61 -0.17 -11.02
CA GLN A 54 -3.22 -1.47 -10.76
C GLN A 54 -2.63 -2.66 -11.55
N ASP A 55 -1.99 -2.40 -12.69
CA ASP A 55 -1.46 -3.48 -13.55
C ASP A 55 0.01 -3.79 -13.26
N ILE A 56 0.65 -3.00 -12.38
CA ILE A 56 2.07 -3.06 -12.11
C ILE A 56 2.31 -3.63 -10.72
N LYS A 57 3.31 -4.51 -10.61
CA LYS A 57 3.54 -5.33 -9.42
C LYS A 57 4.04 -4.53 -8.21
N SER A 58 4.74 -3.42 -8.45
CA SER A 58 5.30 -2.59 -7.38
C SER A 58 5.27 -1.09 -7.67
N ILE A 59 5.29 -0.27 -6.62
CA ILE A 59 5.37 1.19 -6.72
C ILE A 59 6.67 1.62 -7.40
N SER A 60 7.78 0.91 -7.17
CA SER A 60 9.07 1.19 -7.80
C SER A 60 9.03 0.99 -9.33
N GLU A 61 8.44 -0.12 -9.79
CA GLU A 61 8.30 -0.43 -11.21
C GLU A 61 7.36 0.56 -11.91
N TYR A 62 6.28 0.95 -11.23
CA TYR A 62 5.39 2.00 -11.72
C TYR A 62 6.12 3.34 -11.87
N ASN A 63 6.90 3.73 -10.86
CA ASN A 63 7.67 4.96 -10.90
C ASN A 63 8.67 4.98 -12.05
N SER A 64 9.39 3.87 -12.24
CA SER A 64 10.33 3.71 -13.35
C SER A 64 9.64 3.88 -14.71
N SER A 65 8.50 3.21 -14.90
CA SER A 65 7.70 3.30 -16.13
C SER A 65 7.19 4.72 -16.38
N MET A 66 6.68 5.39 -15.33
CA MET A 66 6.21 6.77 -15.43
C MET A 66 7.34 7.75 -15.80
N ILE A 67 8.52 7.64 -15.17
CA ILE A 67 9.67 8.50 -15.47
C ILE A 67 10.17 8.26 -16.91
N LYS A 68 10.29 7.00 -17.34
CA LYS A 68 10.73 6.64 -18.69
C LYS A 68 9.82 7.29 -19.74
N MET A 69 8.52 7.12 -19.57
CA MET A 69 7.52 7.62 -20.49
C MET A 69 7.46 9.15 -20.53
N ILE A 70 7.53 9.82 -19.39
CA ILE A 70 7.60 11.29 -19.34
C ILE A 70 8.87 11.80 -20.01
N SER A 71 9.98 11.09 -19.88
CA SER A 71 11.23 11.45 -20.56
C SER A 71 11.07 11.37 -22.08
N GLN A 72 10.37 10.36 -22.59
CA GLN A 72 10.06 10.22 -24.02
C GLN A 72 9.10 11.33 -24.51
N LEU A 73 8.05 11.64 -23.74
CA LEU A 73 7.12 12.72 -24.06
C LEU A 73 7.84 14.08 -24.11
N LYS A 74 8.70 14.36 -23.12
CA LYS A 74 9.53 15.58 -23.09
C LYS A 74 10.51 15.66 -24.25
N LEU A 75 11.14 14.54 -24.61
CA LEU A 75 12.00 14.47 -25.80
C LEU A 75 11.24 14.88 -27.08
N CYS A 76 9.96 14.54 -27.15
CA CYS A 76 9.07 14.88 -28.27
C CYS A 76 8.43 16.28 -28.16
N GLY A 77 8.81 17.08 -27.15
CA GLY A 77 8.30 18.44 -26.95
C GLY A 77 7.03 18.54 -26.09
N GLU A 78 6.54 17.44 -25.52
CA GLU A 78 5.40 17.47 -24.61
C GLU A 78 5.83 17.73 -23.16
N ASN A 79 5.29 18.80 -22.58
CA ASN A 79 5.58 19.18 -21.21
C ASN A 79 4.56 18.58 -20.24
N ILE A 80 4.88 17.40 -19.71
CA ILE A 80 4.13 16.78 -18.61
C ILE A 80 4.58 17.39 -17.28
N THR A 81 3.63 17.95 -16.53
CA THR A 81 3.88 18.60 -15.24
C THR A 81 3.73 17.64 -14.07
N ASN A 82 4.22 18.04 -12.88
CA ASN A 82 3.99 17.28 -11.64
C ASN A 82 2.49 17.08 -11.37
N ARG A 83 1.65 18.05 -11.71
CA ARG A 83 0.20 17.94 -11.53
C ARG A 83 -0.38 16.83 -12.40
N ASP A 84 0.06 16.73 -13.64
CA ASP A 84 -0.41 15.71 -14.58
C ASP A 84 0.01 14.31 -14.12
N MET A 85 1.23 14.17 -13.60
CA MET A 85 1.70 12.93 -12.98
C MET A 85 0.82 12.52 -11.79
N LEU A 86 0.54 13.46 -10.88
CA LEU A 86 -0.32 13.20 -9.72
C LEU A 86 -1.73 12.78 -10.15
N VAL A 87 -2.36 13.53 -11.06
CA VAL A 87 -3.69 13.23 -11.60
C VAL A 87 -3.68 11.85 -12.26
N LYS A 88 -2.66 11.55 -13.07
CA LYS A 88 -2.51 10.25 -13.73
C LYS A 88 -2.40 9.13 -12.70
N THR A 89 -1.50 9.22 -11.72
CA THR A 89 -1.36 8.21 -10.67
C THR A 89 -2.65 7.97 -9.93
N PHE A 90 -3.33 9.03 -9.47
CA PHE A 90 -4.60 8.87 -8.79
C PHE A 90 -5.66 8.24 -9.69
N SER A 91 -5.75 8.61 -10.97
CA SER A 91 -6.75 8.05 -11.90
C SER A 91 -6.57 6.56 -12.18
N THR A 92 -5.42 5.99 -11.83
CA THR A 92 -5.07 4.60 -12.13
C THR A 92 -5.11 3.66 -10.93
N PHE A 93 -5.61 4.14 -9.78
CA PHE A 93 -5.90 3.28 -8.64
C PHE A 93 -6.99 2.26 -9.00
N PRO A 94 -6.92 1.02 -8.48
CA PRO A 94 -8.02 0.08 -8.59
C PRO A 94 -9.32 0.66 -8.00
N THR A 95 -10.47 0.32 -8.58
CA THR A 95 -11.80 0.74 -8.07
C THR A 95 -12.03 0.31 -6.61
N SER A 96 -11.47 -0.84 -6.20
CA SER A 96 -11.52 -1.31 -4.81
C SER A 96 -10.79 -0.38 -3.82
N SER A 97 -9.88 0.46 -4.31
CA SER A 97 -9.05 1.37 -3.51
C SER A 97 -9.50 2.84 -3.61
N MET A 98 -10.75 3.11 -4.01
CA MET A 98 -11.28 4.47 -4.16
C MET A 98 -11.15 5.31 -2.87
N LEU A 99 -11.39 4.72 -1.70
CA LEU A 99 -11.28 5.44 -0.42
C LEU A 99 -9.83 5.85 -0.13
N LEU A 100 -8.87 4.96 -0.41
CA LEU A 100 -7.44 5.23 -0.23
C LEU A 100 -6.96 6.32 -1.21
N GLN A 101 -7.39 6.25 -2.46
CA GLN A 101 -7.15 7.28 -3.46
C GLN A 101 -7.65 8.65 -2.96
N GLN A 102 -8.86 8.71 -2.38
CA GLN A 102 -9.43 9.94 -1.85
C GLN A 102 -8.61 10.49 -0.67
N GLN A 103 -8.19 9.64 0.26
CA GLN A 103 -7.31 10.04 1.38
C GLN A 103 -6.01 10.67 0.88
N TYR A 104 -5.36 10.09 -0.13
CA TYR A 104 -4.13 10.67 -0.69
C TYR A 104 -4.35 11.97 -1.45
N ARG A 105 -5.54 12.17 -2.04
CA ARG A 105 -5.91 13.47 -2.65
C ARG A 105 -6.05 14.55 -1.58
N GLU A 106 -6.67 14.22 -0.45
CA GLU A 106 -6.87 15.14 0.68
C GLU A 106 -5.56 15.54 1.36
N MET A 107 -4.53 14.67 1.34
CA MET A 107 -3.16 15.04 1.77
C MET A 107 -2.54 16.17 0.94
N GLY A 108 -3.06 16.48 -0.25
CA GLY A 108 -2.73 17.71 -0.97
C GLY A 108 -1.31 17.79 -1.54
N PHE A 109 -0.72 16.65 -1.94
CA PHE A 109 0.63 16.61 -2.51
C PHE A 109 0.79 17.58 -3.70
N LYS A 110 1.88 18.36 -3.69
CA LYS A 110 2.20 19.33 -4.76
C LYS A 110 3.26 18.83 -5.75
N LYS A 111 4.05 17.83 -5.36
CA LYS A 111 5.11 17.22 -6.17
C LYS A 111 4.85 15.72 -6.25
N TYR A 112 5.01 15.15 -7.45
CA TYR A 112 4.89 13.71 -7.65
C TYR A 112 5.90 12.92 -6.82
N SER A 113 7.13 13.45 -6.67
CA SER A 113 8.16 12.82 -5.85
C SER A 113 7.74 12.62 -4.38
N LYS A 114 6.90 13.51 -3.83
CA LYS A 114 6.37 13.33 -2.47
C LYS A 114 5.31 12.22 -2.40
N LEU A 115 4.43 12.16 -3.41
CA LEU A 115 3.42 11.10 -3.50
C LEU A 115 4.08 9.73 -3.64
N ILE A 116 5.03 9.57 -4.56
CA ILE A 116 5.63 8.26 -4.83
C ILE A 116 6.43 7.74 -3.64
N LEU A 117 7.13 8.62 -2.92
CA LEU A 117 7.81 8.26 -1.67
C LEU A 117 6.82 7.80 -0.60
N HIS A 118 5.69 8.49 -0.46
CA HIS A 118 4.64 8.09 0.48
C HIS A 118 4.05 6.72 0.12
N LEU A 119 3.73 6.49 -1.15
CA LEU A 119 3.23 5.20 -1.63
C LEU A 119 4.24 4.08 -1.39
N PHE A 120 5.53 4.35 -1.59
CA PHE A 120 6.59 3.38 -1.34
C PHE A 120 6.67 2.98 0.15
N VAL A 121 6.58 3.96 1.06
CA VAL A 121 6.54 3.67 2.51
C VAL A 121 5.34 2.80 2.88
N VAL A 122 4.17 3.08 2.30
CA VAL A 122 2.95 2.30 2.55
C VAL A 122 3.07 0.87 2.00
N GLU A 123 3.62 0.70 0.80
CA GLU A 123 3.88 -0.62 0.20
C GLU A 123 4.77 -1.46 1.12
N GLN A 124 5.91 -0.91 1.56
CA GLN A 124 6.83 -1.61 2.46
C GLN A 124 6.21 -1.94 3.82
N HIS A 125 5.40 -1.03 4.37
CA HIS A 125 4.68 -1.29 5.62
C HIS A 125 3.66 -2.42 5.48
N ASN A 126 2.93 -2.47 4.37
CA ASN A 126 1.98 -3.55 4.09
C ASN A 126 2.68 -4.89 3.91
N ASP A 127 3.81 -4.94 3.19
CA ASP A 127 4.62 -6.16 3.04
C ASP A 127 5.07 -6.71 4.40
N LEU A 128 5.51 -5.83 5.31
CA LEU A 128 5.89 -6.22 6.67
C LEU A 128 4.68 -6.71 7.48
N LEU A 129 3.53 -6.06 7.36
CA LEU A 129 2.30 -6.46 8.04
C LEU A 129 1.84 -7.85 7.59
N MET A 130 1.94 -8.15 6.29
CA MET A 130 1.62 -9.47 5.76
C MET A 130 2.57 -10.56 6.30
N LYS A 131 3.89 -10.30 6.29
CA LYS A 131 4.89 -11.22 6.88
C LYS A 131 4.65 -11.48 8.36
N ASN A 132 4.29 -10.46 9.14
CA ASN A 132 3.98 -10.60 10.56
C ASN A 132 2.77 -11.51 10.79
N ASN A 133 1.72 -11.39 9.97
CA ASN A 133 0.55 -12.26 10.07
C ASN A 133 0.87 -13.72 9.75
N GLU A 134 1.71 -13.96 8.75
CA GLU A 134 2.18 -15.30 8.37
C GLU A 134 3.13 -15.92 9.40
N SER A 135 3.90 -15.09 10.11
CA SER A 135 4.80 -15.53 11.18
C SER A 135 4.10 -15.92 12.48
N ARG A 136 2.78 -15.69 12.58
CA ARG A 136 2.00 -16.06 13.76
C ARG A 136 1.97 -17.59 13.87
N PRO A 137 2.45 -18.18 14.99
CA PRO A 137 2.40 -19.62 15.14
C PRO A 137 0.93 -20.10 15.08
N THR A 138 0.66 -21.09 14.22
CA THR A 138 -0.64 -21.77 13.98
C THR A 138 -1.19 -22.51 15.20
N GLY A 139 -0.81 -22.13 16.42
CA GLY A 139 -1.03 -22.90 17.65
C GLY A 139 -1.72 -22.15 18.79
N CYS A 140 -2.27 -20.96 18.59
CA CYS A 140 -3.15 -20.36 19.59
C CYS A 140 -4.59 -20.77 19.31
N VAL A 141 -5.03 -21.84 19.97
CA VAL A 141 -6.45 -22.18 20.15
C VAL A 141 -7.20 -20.89 20.52
N PRO A 142 -8.32 -20.53 19.86
CA PRO A 142 -9.14 -19.42 20.30
C PRO A 142 -9.45 -19.66 21.78
N PHE A 143 -9.15 -18.69 22.65
CA PHE A 143 -9.48 -18.79 24.07
C PHE A 143 -10.89 -19.35 24.20
N ALA A 144 -11.01 -20.56 24.74
CA ALA A 144 -12.30 -21.19 24.95
C ALA A 144 -13.13 -20.20 25.78
N LYS A 145 -14.20 -19.70 25.19
CA LYS A 145 -15.16 -18.82 25.84
C LYS A 145 -15.87 -19.64 26.93
N VAL A 146 -15.23 -19.80 28.09
CA VAL A 146 -15.80 -20.45 29.27
C VAL A 146 -16.82 -19.49 29.87
N ASN A 147 -17.99 -19.42 29.23
CA ASN A 147 -19.21 -18.89 29.81
C ASN A 147 -20.32 -19.92 29.55
N THR A 148 -20.18 -21.11 30.13
CA THR A 148 -21.29 -22.05 30.35
C THR A 148 -21.58 -22.08 31.84
N LYS A 149 -22.31 -21.07 32.32
CA LYS A 149 -23.11 -21.23 33.54
C LYS A 149 -24.19 -22.26 33.22
N ASN A 150 -23.97 -23.49 33.66
CA ASN A 150 -24.99 -24.55 33.69
C ASN A 150 -26.17 -24.07 34.55
N PHE A 151 -27.19 -23.50 33.91
CA PHE A 151 -28.51 -23.42 34.52
C PHE A 151 -29.31 -24.63 34.07
N ASN A 152 -29.43 -25.58 34.99
CA ASN A 152 -30.26 -26.76 34.88
C ASN A 152 -31.69 -26.37 34.49
N GLN A 153 -32.11 -26.71 33.28
CA GLN A 153 -33.53 -26.85 32.96
C GLN A 153 -34.00 -28.19 33.52
N SER A 154 -34.35 -28.23 34.81
CA SER A 154 -35.16 -29.33 35.32
C SER A 154 -36.60 -29.13 34.88
N LYS A 155 -37.07 -30.15 34.16
CA LYS A 155 -38.36 -30.27 33.51
C LYS A 155 -39.53 -30.00 34.45
N ARG A 156 -40.53 -29.33 33.87
CA ARG A 156 -41.92 -29.27 34.33
C ARG A 156 -42.41 -30.65 34.78
N GLY A 157 -42.82 -30.74 36.04
CA GLY A 157 -43.67 -31.80 36.58
C GLY A 157 -44.77 -31.14 37.41
N LYS A 158 -45.98 -31.07 36.83
CA LYS A 158 -47.22 -30.81 37.56
C LYS A 158 -47.44 -31.98 38.51
N ASP A 159 -47.69 -31.73 39.80
CA ASP A 159 -48.68 -32.49 40.55
C ASP A 159 -49.20 -31.70 41.76
N ARG A 160 -50.46 -31.98 42.07
CA ARG A 160 -51.41 -31.22 42.90
C ARG A 160 -51.30 -31.63 44.37
N GLY A 161 -51.52 -30.70 45.31
CA GLY A 161 -51.87 -31.04 46.70
C GLY A 161 -51.67 -29.91 47.72
N PRO A 162 -52.72 -29.42 48.42
CA PRO A 162 -52.68 -28.21 49.24
C PRO A 162 -52.59 -28.49 50.76
N SER A 163 -51.88 -27.66 51.53
CA SER A 163 -52.23 -27.37 52.93
C SER A 163 -51.50 -26.16 53.53
N TYR A 164 -52.33 -25.24 54.00
CA TYR A 164 -52.28 -24.33 55.15
C TYR A 164 -51.03 -24.29 56.05
N GLY A 165 -50.59 -23.07 56.41
CA GLY A 165 -49.73 -22.83 57.58
C GLY A 165 -49.15 -21.42 57.65
N CYS A 166 -49.67 -20.62 58.58
CA CYS A 166 -49.26 -19.26 58.95
C CYS A 166 -47.78 -19.13 59.40
N GLY A 167 -47.23 -17.90 59.33
CA GLY A 167 -46.10 -17.53 60.21
C GLY A 167 -45.23 -16.38 59.75
N CYS A 168 -45.44 -15.19 60.32
CA CYS A 168 -44.57 -14.02 60.25
C CYS A 168 -43.16 -14.29 60.82
N GLY A 169 -42.13 -13.60 60.31
CA GLY A 169 -40.79 -13.65 60.92
C GLY A 169 -39.79 -12.66 60.31
N GLN A 170 -39.60 -11.55 61.00
CA GLN A 170 -38.66 -10.46 60.74
C GLN A 170 -37.38 -10.67 61.56
N GLY A 171 -36.18 -10.46 60.99
CA GLY A 171 -34.89 -10.42 61.72
C GLY A 171 -33.68 -10.45 60.77
N ARG A 172 -33.04 -9.31 60.49
CA ARG A 172 -31.92 -8.64 61.19
C ARG A 172 -30.56 -9.37 61.13
N ASN A 173 -29.61 -8.68 60.47
CA ASN A 173 -28.16 -8.55 60.72
C ASN A 173 -27.36 -9.73 61.29
N SER A 174 -26.18 -9.99 60.71
CA SER A 174 -24.90 -9.45 61.21
C SER A 174 -23.69 -9.90 60.38
N ASN A 175 -22.67 -9.04 60.45
CA ASN A 175 -21.37 -9.08 59.79
C ASN A 175 -20.43 -10.19 60.30
N HIS A 176 -19.57 -10.69 59.40
CA HIS A 176 -18.18 -11.13 59.65
C HIS A 176 -17.54 -11.28 58.25
N GLY A 177 -16.34 -10.79 57.93
CA GLY A 177 -15.15 -10.58 58.74
C GLY A 177 -14.00 -11.33 58.05
N ASP A 178 -12.99 -10.57 57.61
CA ASP A 178 -11.60 -10.97 57.36
C ASP A 178 -11.19 -11.86 56.16
N ARG A 179 -10.63 -11.16 55.15
CA ARG A 179 -9.18 -11.10 54.84
C ARG A 179 -8.37 -12.35 55.20
N LEU A 180 -7.81 -13.03 54.21
CA LEU A 180 -6.43 -13.57 54.27
C LEU A 180 -5.89 -13.84 52.87
N ALA A 181 -4.66 -13.35 52.66
CA ALA A 181 -3.86 -13.49 51.46
C ALA A 181 -3.32 -14.91 51.31
N LEU A 182 -3.12 -15.35 50.07
CA LEU A 182 -2.05 -16.29 49.75
C LEU A 182 -1.45 -15.93 48.39
N ASN A 183 -0.25 -15.36 48.47
CA ASN A 183 0.80 -15.48 47.47
C ASN A 183 0.88 -16.91 46.96
N ASN A 184 1.11 -17.10 45.66
CA ASN A 184 2.12 -18.04 45.17
C ASN A 184 2.55 -17.64 43.75
N ASN A 185 3.84 -17.33 43.65
CA ASN A 185 4.60 -17.17 42.41
C ASN A 185 4.85 -18.53 41.73
N LEU A 186 5.42 -18.46 40.51
CA LEU A 186 5.92 -19.51 39.59
C LEU A 186 4.94 -19.80 38.45
N HIS A 187 5.28 -19.67 37.16
CA HIS A 187 6.56 -19.90 36.53
C HIS A 187 6.71 -19.06 35.24
N HIS A 188 7.90 -18.48 35.09
CA HIS A 188 8.44 -17.96 33.86
C HIS A 188 8.63 -19.11 32.86
N GLN A 189 8.17 -18.96 31.62
CA GLN A 189 8.79 -19.62 30.47
C GLN A 189 8.73 -18.70 29.25
N GLN A 190 9.92 -18.23 28.88
CA GLN A 190 10.26 -17.62 27.61
C GLN A 190 10.06 -18.66 26.50
N CYS A 191 9.41 -18.28 25.40
CA CYS A 191 9.52 -19.01 24.15
C CYS A 191 10.67 -18.42 23.33
N LYS A 192 11.64 -19.28 23.00
CA LYS A 192 12.64 -19.06 21.96
C LYS A 192 11.98 -18.96 20.59
#